data_AF-A0A5R2MUK4-F1
#
_entry.id   AF-A0A5R2MUK4-F1
#
_cell.length_a   1.000
_cell.length_b   1.000
_cell.length_c   1.000
_cell.angle_alpha   90.00
_cell.angle_beta   90.00
_cell.angle_gamma   90.00
#
_symmetry.space_group_name_H-M   'P 1'
#
loop_
_entity.id
_entity.type
_entity.pdbx_description
1 polymer ?
#
loop_
_entity_poly.entity_id
_entity_poly.type
_entity_poly.pdbx_seq_one_letter_code
_entity_poly.pdbx_strand_id
1 'polypeptide(L)'
;FIVTGLVWQWLLNPDFGVQGVVRSLGWTSFDFNPLYNSSIVIYGISIAALWQGTGLIMCLMLAGLRGIDEDIWKAARVDGIPMWKTYL
;
A
#
# COMPACT_ATOMS: atom_id res chain seq x y z
N PHE A 1 16.29 1.85 3.58
CA PHE A 1 16.08 0.52 4.18
C PHE A 1 16.05 0.57 5.71
N ILE A 2 17.06 1.14 6.37
CA ILE A 2 17.13 1.16 7.86
C ILE A 2 16.01 2.02 8.50
N VAL A 3 15.84 3.26 8.05
CA VAL A 3 14.82 4.18 8.60
C VAL A 3 13.40 3.63 8.38
N THR A 4 13.13 3.09 7.19
CA THR A 4 11.83 2.52 6.85
C THR A 4 11.49 1.30 7.71
N GLY A 5 12.46 0.42 7.95
CA GLY A 5 12.31 -0.72 8.84
C GLY A 5 12.03 -0.29 10.29
N LEU A 6 12.72 0.75 10.77
CA LEU A 6 12.50 1.31 12.10
C LEU A 6 11.08 1.87 12.27
N VAL A 7 10.56 2.59 11.26
CA VAL A 7 9.18 3.11 11.26
C VAL A 7 8.17 1.96 11.37
N TRP A 8 8.33 0.90 10.57
CA TRP A 8 7.44 -0.26 10.65
C TRP A 8 7.58 -1.03 11.96
N GLN A 9 8.78 -1.11 12.54
CA GLN A 9 9.00 -1.71 13.85
C GLN A 9 8.25 -0.95 14.96
N TRP A 10 8.22 0.39 14.90
CA TRP A 10 7.44 1.20 15.83
C TRP A 10 5.94 1.06 15.59
N LEU A 11 5.52 1.06 14.33
CA LEU A 11 4.10 0.98 13.97
C LEU A 11 3.48 -0.37 14.34
N LEU A 12 4.23 -1.46 14.19
CA LEU A 12 3.81 -2.82 14.54
C LEU A 12 4.13 -3.21 15.99
N ASN A 13 4.63 -2.28 16.81
CA ASN A 13 4.87 -2.52 18.22
C ASN A 13 3.51 -2.71 18.96
N PRO A 14 3.35 -3.77 19.78
CA PRO A 14 2.09 -4.08 20.44
C PRO A 14 1.70 -3.12 21.58
N ASP A 15 2.66 -2.39 22.16
CA ASP A 15 2.45 -1.52 23.31
C ASP A 15 1.96 -0.12 22.89
N PHE A 16 2.65 0.50 21.93
CA PHE A 16 2.38 1.89 21.49
C PHE A 16 2.01 2.03 20.02
N GLY A 17 2.12 0.97 19.23
CA GLY A 17 1.81 0.97 17.80
C GLY A 17 0.31 0.84 17.52
N VAL A 18 -0.03 0.25 16.38
CA VAL A 18 -1.42 0.10 15.91
C VAL A 18 -2.31 -0.58 16.95
N GLN A 19 -1.82 -1.62 17.63
CA GLN A 19 -2.57 -2.30 18.67
C GLN A 19 -2.91 -1.38 19.85
N GLY A 20 -1.94 -0.59 20.32
CA GLY A 20 -2.14 0.34 21.43
C GLY A 20 -3.17 1.44 21.10
N VAL A 21 -3.09 1.98 19.87
CA VAL A 21 -4.07 2.97 19.37
C VAL A 21 -5.47 2.35 19.28
N VAL A 22 -5.59 1.14 18.78
CA VAL A 22 -6.88 0.46 18.69
C VAL A 22 -7.48 0.18 20.07
N ARG A 23 -6.66 -0.27 21.02
CA ARG A 23 -7.12 -0.51 22.40
C ARG A 23 -7.53 0.78 23.10
N SER A 24 -6.85 1.90 22.85
CA SER A 24 -7.22 3.20 23.42
C SER A 24 -8.53 3.75 22.88
N LEU A 25 -8.97 3.31 21.69
CA LEU A 25 -10.27 3.61 21.11
C LEU A 25 -11.42 2.78 21.68
N GLY A 26 -11.15 1.84 22.60
CA GLY A 26 -12.16 1.06 23.32
C GLY A 26 -12.20 -0.43 22.97
N TRP A 27 -11.40 -0.90 22.01
CA TRP A 27 -11.29 -2.33 21.67
C TRP A 27 -10.17 -3.01 22.47
N THR A 28 -10.35 -3.12 23.79
CA THR A 28 -9.34 -3.64 24.73
C THR A 28 -8.88 -5.08 24.44
N SER A 29 -9.74 -5.90 23.86
CA SER A 29 -9.45 -7.31 23.49
C SER A 29 -8.74 -7.48 22.15
N PHE A 30 -8.46 -6.39 21.42
CA PHE A 30 -7.82 -6.47 20.11
C PHE A 30 -6.37 -6.95 20.23
N ASP A 31 -6.00 -7.97 19.46
CA ASP A 31 -4.64 -8.50 19.38
C ASP A 31 -4.13 -8.35 17.94
N PHE A 32 -3.01 -7.64 17.81
CA PHE A 32 -2.36 -7.41 16.54
C PHE A 32 -0.86 -7.32 16.76
N ASN A 33 -0.24 -8.49 16.84
CA ASN A 33 1.16 -8.61 17.13
C ASN A 33 1.93 -9.41 16.06
N PRO A 34 2.03 -8.89 14.82
CA PRO A 34 2.64 -9.62 13.72
C PRO A 34 4.13 -9.88 13.92
N LEU A 35 4.85 -9.09 14.72
CA LEU A 35 6.28 -9.29 14.97
C LEU A 35 6.57 -10.52 15.84
N TYR A 36 5.60 -10.98 16.64
CA TYR A 36 5.80 -12.08 17.61
C TYR A 36 4.88 -13.28 17.35
N ASN A 37 3.99 -13.18 16.35
CA ASN A 37 3.11 -14.26 15.95
C ASN A 37 3.51 -14.79 14.56
N SER A 38 4.12 -15.98 14.53
CA SER A 38 4.59 -16.63 13.30
C SER A 38 3.50 -16.88 12.25
N SER A 39 2.23 -16.96 12.66
CA SER A 39 1.11 -17.15 11.71
C SER A 39 0.82 -15.91 10.87
N ILE A 40 1.14 -14.71 11.39
CA ILE A 40 0.81 -13.44 10.73
C ILE A 40 2.02 -12.53 10.44
N VAL A 41 3.22 -12.93 10.88
CA VAL A 41 4.47 -12.18 10.64
C VAL A 41 4.73 -11.93 9.16
N ILE A 42 4.40 -12.91 8.31
CA ILE A 42 4.59 -12.79 6.86
C ILE A 42 3.76 -11.65 6.28
N TYR A 43 2.54 -11.44 6.76
CA TYR A 43 1.68 -10.36 6.29
C TYR A 43 2.23 -8.99 6.72
N GLY A 44 2.70 -8.87 7.97
CA GLY A 44 3.30 -7.63 8.48
C GLY A 44 4.54 -7.21 7.68
N ILE A 45 5.44 -8.16 7.41
CA ILE A 45 6.64 -7.92 6.60
C ILE A 45 6.27 -7.62 5.14
N SER A 46 5.31 -8.36 4.56
CA SER A 46 4.90 -8.16 3.17
C SER A 46 4.30 -6.78 2.94
N ILE A 47 3.46 -6.28 3.85
CA ILE A 47 2.89 -4.93 3.76
C ILE A 47 4.00 -3.88 3.79
N ALA A 48 4.97 -4.01 4.70
CA ALA A 48 6.10 -3.09 4.79
C ALA A 48 6.94 -3.07 3.49
N ALA A 49 7.20 -4.25 2.92
CA ALA A 49 7.94 -4.40 1.66
C ALA A 49 7.17 -3.81 0.47
N LEU A 50 5.86 -4.09 0.35
CA LEU A 50 5.02 -3.55 -0.70
C LEU A 50 4.91 -2.03 -0.62
N TRP A 51 4.71 -1.49 0.58
CA TRP A 51 4.66 -0.04 0.80
C TRP A 51 5.95 0.63 0.29
N GLN A 52 7.10 0.01 0.54
CA GLN A 52 8.37 0.53 0.07
C GLN A 52 8.50 0.49 -1.47
N GLY A 53 8.14 -0.61 -2.11
CA GLY A 53 8.32 -0.79 -3.56
C GLY A 53 7.32 -0.01 -4.42
N THR A 54 6.09 0.14 -3.94
CA THR A 54 4.99 0.72 -4.71
C THR A 54 5.21 2.18 -5.10
N GLY A 55 5.91 2.98 -4.28
CA GLY A 55 6.17 4.38 -4.59
C GLY A 55 6.95 4.59 -5.89
N LEU A 56 8.03 3.83 -6.10
CA LEU A 56 8.83 3.92 -7.32
C LEU A 56 8.05 3.39 -8.53
N ILE A 57 7.36 2.26 -8.37
CA ILE A 57 6.57 1.63 -9.43
C ILE A 57 5.48 2.58 -9.92
N MET A 58 4.76 3.26 -9.02
CA MET A 58 3.74 4.25 -9.38
C MET A 58 4.31 5.41 -10.19
N CYS A 59 5.47 5.95 -9.80
CA CYS A 59 6.13 7.02 -10.56
C CYS A 59 6.51 6.58 -11.98
N LEU A 60 7.04 5.36 -12.13
CA LEU A 60 7.39 4.79 -13.42
C LEU A 60 6.16 4.56 -14.30
N MET A 61 5.09 3.99 -13.75
CA MET A 61 3.84 3.79 -14.48
C MET A 61 3.23 5.11 -14.92
N LEU A 62 3.22 6.14 -14.06
CA LEU A 62 2.71 7.46 -14.41
C LEU A 62 3.54 8.13 -15.51
N ALA A 63 4.87 8.00 -15.45
CA ALA A 63 5.76 8.51 -16.50
C ALA A 63 5.49 7.82 -17.85
N GLY A 64 5.27 6.50 -17.85
CA GLY A 64 4.88 5.73 -19.03
C GLY A 64 3.53 6.17 -19.60
N LEU A 65 2.51 6.30 -18.74
CA LEU A 65 1.17 6.73 -19.13
C LEU A 65 1.15 8.15 -19.73
N ARG A 66 1.97 9.07 -19.19
CA ARG A 66 2.12 10.43 -19.73
C ARG A 66 2.78 10.48 -21.11
N GLY A 67 3.49 9.42 -21.51
CA GLY A 67 4.09 9.31 -22.84
C GLY A 67 3.12 8.84 -23.93
N ILE A 68 1.89 8.44 -23.55
CA ILE A 68 0.86 8.01 -24.51
C ILE A 68 0.24 9.25 -25.17
N ASP A 69 0.11 9.20 -26.50
CA ASP A 69 -0.51 10.27 -27.28
C ASP A 69 -1.96 10.54 -26.83
N GLU A 70 -2.31 11.82 -26.68
CA GLU A 70 -3.67 12.26 -26.37
C GLU A 70 -4.70 11.78 -27.39
N ASP A 71 -4.29 11.56 -28.64
CA ASP A 71 -5.19 11.12 -29.70
C ASP A 71 -5.71 9.70 -29.47
N ILE A 72 -4.94 8.83 -28.80
CA ILE A 72 -5.40 7.49 -28.39
C ILE A 72 -6.54 7.62 -27.36
N TRP A 73 -6.40 8.54 -26.41
CA TRP A 73 -7.44 8.80 -25.41
C TRP A 73 -8.71 9.40 -26.03
N LYS A 74 -8.57 10.28 -27.03
CA LYS A 74 -9.69 10.85 -27.79
C LYS A 74 -10.40 9.77 -28.60
N ALA A 75 -9.65 8.92 -29.31
CA ALA A 75 -10.21 7.82 -30.10
C ALA A 75 -11.02 6.85 -29.22
N ALA A 76 -10.47 6.42 -28.08
CA ALA A 76 -11.17 5.56 -27.14
C ALA A 76 -12.49 6.18 -26.63
N ARG A 77 -12.52 7.51 -26.46
CA ARG A 77 -13.72 8.24 -26.04
C ARG A 77 -14.75 8.38 -27.16
N VAL A 78 -14.31 8.53 -28.41
CA VAL A 78 -15.19 8.52 -29.60
C VAL A 78 -15.84 7.16 -29.79
N ASP A 79 -15.08 6.08 -29.57
CA ASP A 79 -15.56 4.70 -29.64
C ASP A 79 -16.48 4.31 -28.46
N GLY A 80 -16.73 5.24 -27.52
CA GLY A 80 -17.58 5.00 -26.35
C GLY A 80 -17.00 4.00 -25.35
N ILE A 81 -15.68 3.76 -25.40
CA ILE A 81 -15.02 2.81 -24.49
C ILE A 81 -14.99 3.41 -23.08
N PRO A 82 -15.50 2.70 -22.06
CA PRO A 82 -15.48 3.18 -20.69
C PRO A 82 -14.05 3.21 -20.14
N MET A 83 -13.72 4.23 -19.33
CA MET A 83 -12.37 4.47 -18.78
C MET A 83 -11.68 3.23 -18.21
N TRP A 84 -12.39 2.40 -17.45
CA TRP A 84 -11.78 1.19 -16.85
C TRP A 84 -11.28 0.18 -17.90
N LYS A 85 -11.90 0.11 -19.08
CA LYS A 85 -11.42 -0.69 -20.22
C LYS A 85 -10.28 -0.02 -20.96
N THR A 86 -10.17 1.31 -20.91
CA THR A 86 -9.04 2.04 -21.51
C THR A 86 -7.74 1.83 -20.73
N TYR A 87 -7.83 1.53 -19.43
CA TYR A 87 -6.69 1.24 -18.56
C TYR A 87 -6.34 -0.25 -18.43
N LEU A 88 -7.11 -1.15 -19.05
CA LEU A 88 -6.92 -2.61 -19.05
C LEU A 88 -6.33 -3.07 -20.39
#